data_AF-A0A7S4CLZ3-F1
#
_entry.id   AF-A0A7S4CLZ3-F1
#
_cell.length_a   1.000
_cell.length_b   1.000
_cell.length_c   1.000
_cell.angle_alpha   90.00
_cell.angle_beta   90.00
_cell.angle_gamma   90.00
#
_symmetry.space_group_name_H-M   'P 1'
#
loop_
_entity.id
_entity.type
_entity.pdbx_description
1 polymer ?
#
loop_
_entity_poly.entity_id
_entity_poly.type
_entity_poly.pdbx_seq_one_letter_code
_entity_poly.pdbx_strand_id
1 'polypeptide(L)'
;VRSSNLLQPITYFGEYGVFAGEGRAATLYCSRTVMAWKSPQQSLVAHLKMLPIQIYKTVNMNFELEMSKIYQVTAVQLASVGLFQGWDMDSLSEIASKMKPKLFSENSVIVKKDTMSTDIGLYFITKGRCKRLSHEESPEVVILHSGDVIGVRSTIFMELP
;
A
#
# COMPACT_ATOMS: atom_id res chain seq x y z
N VAL A 1 4.65 20.09 19.21
CA VAL A 1 3.30 20.45 18.70
C VAL A 1 2.50 19.16 18.58
N ARG A 2 1.62 18.84 19.55
CA ARG A 2 0.70 17.69 19.43
C ARG A 2 -0.46 18.14 18.54
N SER A 3 -0.44 17.78 17.26
CA SER A 3 -1.62 17.95 16.41
C SER A 3 -2.75 17.10 16.99
N SER A 4 -3.74 17.76 17.61
CA SER A 4 -4.94 17.08 18.08
C SER A 4 -5.73 16.65 16.84
N ASN A 5 -5.58 15.37 16.44
CA ASN A 5 -6.39 14.72 15.41
C ASN A 5 -7.81 14.47 15.95
N LEU A 6 -8.54 15.53 16.25
CA LEU A 6 -9.94 15.47 16.63
C LEU A 6 -10.76 15.14 15.38
N LEU A 7 -11.40 13.97 15.36
CA LEU A 7 -12.32 13.61 14.29
C LEU A 7 -13.56 14.51 14.36
N GLN A 8 -13.95 15.05 13.21
CA GLN A 8 -15.12 15.90 13.06
C GLN A 8 -16.39 15.05 12.89
N PRO A 9 -17.60 15.60 13.15
CA PRO A 9 -18.85 14.96 12.79
C PRO A 9 -18.85 14.52 11.31
N ILE A 10 -19.46 13.37 11.00
CA ILE A 10 -19.56 12.79 9.63
C ILE A 10 -18.22 12.21 9.10
N THR A 11 -17.19 12.10 9.94
CA THR A 11 -15.97 11.34 9.61
C THR A 11 -16.14 9.84 9.87
N TYR A 12 -15.43 9.00 9.12
CA TYR A 12 -15.28 7.57 9.37
C TYR A 12 -13.85 7.23 9.81
N PHE A 13 -13.67 6.05 10.41
CA PHE A 13 -12.36 5.53 10.80
C PHE A 13 -12.35 4.01 10.78
N GLY A 14 -11.16 3.43 10.72
CA GLY A 14 -10.97 1.98 10.81
C GLY A 14 -11.16 1.25 9.48
N GLU A 15 -11.22 2.00 8.38
CA GLU A 15 -11.18 1.53 7.00
C GLU A 15 -9.99 0.61 6.77
N TYR A 16 -8.80 0.93 7.28
CA TYR A 16 -7.62 0.08 7.11
C TYR A 16 -7.85 -1.35 7.63
N GLY A 17 -8.38 -1.51 8.85
CA GLY A 17 -8.66 -2.85 9.38
C GLY A 17 -9.76 -3.60 8.61
N VAL A 18 -10.68 -2.86 7.99
CA VAL A 18 -11.77 -3.43 7.18
C VAL A 18 -11.26 -3.90 5.82
N PHE A 19 -10.48 -3.07 5.12
CA PHE A 19 -10.01 -3.31 3.76
C PHE A 19 -8.73 -4.15 3.71
N ALA A 20 -7.82 -3.98 4.67
CA ALA A 20 -6.55 -4.71 4.75
C ALA A 20 -6.63 -6.02 5.53
N GLY A 21 -7.68 -6.23 6.32
CA GLY A 21 -7.74 -7.38 7.22
C GLY A 21 -6.66 -7.36 8.30
N GLU A 22 -6.05 -6.20 8.55
CA GLU A 22 -4.99 -6.04 9.53
C GLU A 22 -5.51 -5.51 10.88
N GLY A 23 -4.64 -5.59 11.89
CA GLY A 23 -4.86 -4.93 13.19
C GLY A 23 -5.10 -3.43 13.06
N ARG A 24 -5.72 -2.83 14.08
CA ARG A 24 -5.99 -1.39 14.10
C ARG A 24 -4.67 -0.60 14.12
N ALA A 25 -4.55 0.40 13.25
CA ALA A 25 -3.37 1.26 13.17
C ALA A 25 -3.27 2.28 14.32
N ALA A 26 -4.37 2.54 15.03
CA ALA A 26 -4.43 3.47 16.14
C ALA A 26 -5.49 3.05 17.15
N THR A 27 -5.31 3.51 18.39
CA THR A 27 -6.32 3.46 19.45
C THR A 27 -7.03 4.81 19.51
N LEU A 28 -8.36 4.79 19.43
CA LEU A 28 -9.18 6.00 19.57
C LEU A 28 -9.81 6.04 20.95
N TYR A 29 -9.80 7.22 21.56
CA TYR A 29 -10.49 7.50 22.82
C TYR A 29 -11.53 8.58 22.59
N CYS A 30 -12.71 8.39 23.16
CA CYS A 30 -13.77 9.40 23.14
C CYS A 30 -13.47 10.46 24.22
N SER A 31 -13.23 11.70 23.82
CA SER A 31 -13.07 12.83 24.77
C SER A 31 -14.40 13.29 25.39
N ARG A 32 -15.53 12.83 24.83
CA ARG A 32 -16.92 13.07 25.27
C ARG A 32 -17.80 11.93 24.77
N THR A 33 -19.06 11.86 25.22
CA THR A 33 -20.03 10.91 24.67
C THR A 33 -20.17 11.08 23.16
N VAL A 34 -19.99 10.00 22.40
CA VAL A 34 -20.11 9.97 20.93
C VAL A 34 -21.11 8.89 20.55
N MET A 35 -22.03 9.23 19.63
CA MET A 35 -22.84 8.25 18.92
C MET A 35 -22.13 7.91 17.61
N ALA A 36 -21.91 6.61 17.37
CA ALA A 36 -21.26 6.13 16.16
C ALA A 36 -22.03 4.95 15.57
N TRP A 37 -22.06 4.86 14.24
CA TRP A 37 -22.63 3.74 13.51
C TRP A 37 -21.51 2.78 13.11
N LYS A 38 -21.67 1.50 13.43
CA LYS A 38 -20.70 0.45 13.09
C LYS A 38 -21.28 -0.43 11.99
N SER A 39 -20.55 -0.53 10.87
CA SER A 39 -20.84 -1.56 9.86
C SER A 39 -20.01 -2.82 10.13
N PRO A 40 -20.61 -4.03 10.14
CA PRO A 40 -19.86 -5.28 10.19
C PRO A 40 -18.98 -5.45 8.93
N GLN A 41 -17.72 -5.86 9.13
CA GLN A 41 -16.76 -6.02 8.02
C GLN A 41 -17.28 -6.96 6.93
N GLN A 42 -17.81 -8.13 7.31
CA GLN A 42 -18.32 -9.12 6.36
C GLN A 42 -19.45 -8.56 5.50
N SER A 43 -20.39 -7.82 6.10
CA SER A 43 -21.52 -7.20 5.40
C SER A 43 -21.06 -6.12 4.42
N LEU A 44 -20.14 -5.23 4.84
CA LEU A 44 -19.63 -4.18 3.96
C LEU A 44 -18.84 -4.76 2.79
N VAL A 45 -17.92 -5.70 3.06
CA VAL A 45 -17.10 -6.34 2.02
C VAL A 45 -17.97 -7.13 1.03
N ALA A 46 -18.98 -7.86 1.52
CA ALA A 46 -19.93 -8.55 0.64
C ALA A 46 -20.68 -7.57 -0.26
N HIS A 47 -21.12 -6.43 0.27
CA HIS A 47 -21.81 -5.42 -0.51
C HIS A 47 -20.90 -4.76 -1.55
N LEU A 48 -19.66 -4.43 -1.18
CA LEU A 48 -18.68 -3.86 -2.11
C LEU A 48 -18.40 -4.78 -3.31
N LYS A 49 -18.38 -6.10 -3.10
CA LYS A 49 -18.21 -7.09 -4.17
C LYS A 49 -19.40 -7.16 -5.14
N MET A 50 -20.58 -6.70 -4.73
CA MET A 50 -21.77 -6.65 -5.57
C MET A 50 -21.91 -5.32 -6.33
N LEU A 51 -21.04 -4.34 -6.06
CA LEU A 51 -21.12 -3.05 -6.73
C LEU A 51 -20.75 -3.16 -8.22
N PRO A 52 -21.38 -2.34 -9.09
CA PRO A 52 -20.90 -2.15 -10.45
C PRO A 52 -19.41 -1.80 -10.48
N ILE A 53 -18.68 -2.35 -11.44
CA ILE A 53 -17.21 -2.25 -11.50
C ILE A 53 -16.71 -0.79 -11.47
N GLN A 54 -17.46 0.15 -12.05
CA GLN A 54 -17.09 1.57 -12.04
C GLN A 54 -17.21 2.18 -10.64
N ILE A 55 -18.24 1.81 -9.87
CA ILE A 55 -18.40 2.28 -8.50
C ILE A 55 -17.31 1.66 -7.62
N TYR A 56 -17.05 0.36 -7.78
CA TYR A 56 -15.96 -0.31 -7.07
C TYR A 56 -14.61 0.37 -7.33
N LYS A 57 -14.30 0.70 -8.59
CA LYS A 57 -13.08 1.43 -8.96
C LYS A 57 -12.99 2.78 -8.26
N THR A 58 -14.07 3.56 -8.23
CA THR A 58 -14.11 4.85 -7.53
C THR A 58 -13.88 4.69 -6.02
N VAL A 59 -14.52 3.70 -5.39
CA VAL A 59 -14.31 3.41 -3.97
C VAL A 59 -12.85 3.03 -3.70
N ASN A 60 -12.26 2.18 -4.55
CA ASN A 60 -10.86 1.78 -4.44
C ASN A 60 -9.89 2.97 -4.62
N MET A 61 -10.15 3.84 -5.60
CA MET A 61 -9.34 5.05 -5.82
C MET A 61 -9.40 5.99 -4.62
N ASN A 62 -10.59 6.21 -4.05
CA ASN A 62 -10.74 7.02 -2.84
C ASN A 62 -10.00 6.41 -1.64
N PHE A 63 -10.05 5.07 -1.51
CA PHE A 63 -9.30 4.37 -0.48
C PHE A 63 -7.78 4.54 -0.66
N GLU A 64 -7.26 4.42 -1.88
CA GLU A 64 -5.84 4.67 -2.18
C GLU A 64 -5.40 6.11 -1.85
N LEU A 65 -6.26 7.11 -2.13
CA LEU A 65 -6.01 8.50 -1.78
C LEU A 65 -5.94 8.73 -0.26
N GLU A 66 -6.86 8.15 0.51
CA GLU A 66 -6.81 8.25 1.98
C GLU A 66 -5.60 7.50 2.55
N MET A 67 -5.28 6.33 2.00
CA MET A 67 -4.08 5.58 2.37
C MET A 67 -2.79 6.40 2.13
N SER A 68 -2.73 7.16 1.05
CA SER A 68 -1.57 8.02 0.72
C SER A 68 -1.30 9.10 1.76
N LYS A 69 -2.34 9.57 2.47
CA LYS A 69 -2.19 10.57 3.54
C LYS A 69 -1.58 9.99 4.81
N ILE A 70 -1.68 8.68 5.00
CA ILE A 70 -1.27 7.98 6.23
C ILE A 70 0.04 7.23 6.01
N TYR A 71 0.20 6.58 4.86
CA TYR A 71 1.28 5.64 4.55
C TYR A 71 2.14 6.10 3.37
N GLN A 72 2.66 7.31 3.47
CA GLN A 72 3.60 7.82 2.49
C GLN A 72 5.00 7.28 2.79
N VAL A 73 5.68 6.77 1.77
CA VAL A 73 7.12 6.48 1.87
C VAL A 73 7.88 7.81 1.94
N THR A 74 8.93 7.85 2.75
CA THR A 74 9.76 9.04 2.93
C THR A 74 11.07 8.90 2.17
N ALA A 75 11.70 10.02 1.82
CA ALA A 75 13.03 10.04 1.23
C ALA A 75 14.06 9.28 2.09
N VAL A 76 13.95 9.37 3.42
CA VAL A 76 14.81 8.65 4.38
C VAL A 76 14.63 7.13 4.27
N GLN A 77 13.39 6.65 4.12
CA GLN A 77 13.13 5.23 3.89
C GLN A 77 13.65 4.76 2.54
N LEU A 78 13.56 5.59 1.50
CA LEU A 78 14.16 5.26 0.20
C LEU A 78 15.69 5.22 0.29
N ALA A 79 16.32 6.14 1.02
CA ALA A 79 17.78 6.18 1.19
C ALA A 79 18.34 4.92 1.87
N SER A 80 17.55 4.21 2.69
CA SER A 80 17.99 2.94 3.30
C SER A 80 17.94 1.75 2.34
N VAL A 81 17.41 1.93 1.13
CA VAL A 81 17.33 0.90 0.10
C VAL A 81 18.61 0.95 -0.73
N GLY A 82 19.29 -0.19 -0.88
CA GLY A 82 20.56 -0.26 -1.61
C GLY A 82 20.47 0.27 -3.06
N LEU A 83 19.31 0.16 -3.71
CA LEU A 83 19.07 0.71 -5.05
C LEU A 83 19.24 2.23 -5.14
N PHE A 84 18.93 2.94 -4.06
CA PHE A 84 18.93 4.40 -3.98
C PHE A 84 20.16 4.93 -3.22
N GLN A 85 21.13 4.08 -2.93
CA GLN A 85 22.35 4.48 -2.24
C GLN A 85 23.13 5.51 -3.08
N GLY A 86 23.49 6.63 -2.46
CA GLY A 86 24.23 7.71 -3.11
C GLY A 86 23.39 8.74 -3.86
N TRP A 87 22.06 8.56 -3.90
CA TRP A 87 21.14 9.58 -4.40
C TRP A 87 21.00 10.72 -3.40
N ASP A 88 20.83 11.94 -3.89
CA ASP A 88 20.57 13.09 -3.05
C ASP A 88 19.14 13.09 -2.49
N MET A 89 18.93 13.76 -1.36
CA MET A 89 17.65 13.77 -0.66
C MET A 89 16.53 14.48 -1.42
N ASP A 90 16.87 15.43 -2.30
CA ASP A 90 15.87 16.17 -3.07
C ASP A 90 15.27 15.26 -4.16
N SER A 91 16.12 14.53 -4.89
CA SER A 91 15.73 13.50 -5.85
C SER A 91 14.89 12.40 -5.19
N LEU A 92 15.30 11.92 -4.01
CA LEU A 92 14.55 10.91 -3.26
C LEU A 92 13.21 11.42 -2.75
N SER A 93 13.14 12.69 -2.33
CA SER A 93 11.90 13.33 -1.94
C SER A 93 10.93 13.46 -3.12
N GLU A 94 11.44 13.81 -4.31
CA GLU A 94 10.63 13.86 -5.52
C GLU A 94 10.05 12.48 -5.87
N ILE A 95 10.86 11.42 -5.83
CA ILE A 95 10.38 10.05 -6.07
C ILE A 95 9.34 9.65 -5.02
N ALA A 96 9.65 9.85 -3.74
CA ALA A 96 8.75 9.53 -2.63
C ALA A 96 7.38 10.21 -2.77
N SER A 97 7.35 11.44 -3.29
CA SER A 97 6.10 12.19 -3.53
C SER A 97 5.22 11.60 -4.64
N LYS A 98 5.82 10.87 -5.60
CA LYS A 98 5.13 10.26 -6.74
C LYS A 98 4.67 8.82 -6.47
N MET A 99 5.22 8.18 -5.44
CA MET A 99 4.86 6.82 -5.06
C MET A 99 3.46 6.77 -4.44
N LYS A 100 2.69 5.74 -4.82
CA LYS A 100 1.34 5.50 -4.29
C LYS A 100 1.34 4.23 -3.44
N PRO A 101 0.75 4.24 -2.23
CA PRO A 101 0.59 3.03 -1.46
C PRO A 101 -0.36 2.07 -2.20
N LYS A 102 0.04 0.82 -2.30
CA LYS A 102 -0.78 -0.26 -2.85
C LYS A 102 -0.84 -1.39 -1.84
N LEU A 103 -2.06 -1.83 -1.56
CA LEU A 103 -2.32 -2.87 -0.59
C LEU A 103 -2.62 -4.18 -1.31
N PHE A 104 -1.97 -5.24 -0.86
CA PHE A 104 -2.08 -6.57 -1.44
C PHE A 104 -2.60 -7.54 -0.39
N SER A 105 -3.73 -8.18 -0.67
CA SER A 105 -4.28 -9.22 0.20
C SER A 105 -3.39 -10.47 0.19
N GLU A 106 -3.56 -11.32 1.20
CA GLU A 106 -2.89 -12.62 1.24
C GLU A 106 -3.14 -13.41 -0.06
N ASN A 107 -2.09 -14.06 -0.59
CA ASN A 107 -2.09 -14.83 -1.83
C ASN A 107 -2.41 -14.03 -3.11
N SER A 108 -2.51 -12.70 -3.04
CA SER A 108 -2.62 -11.87 -4.25
C SER A 108 -1.30 -11.88 -5.03
N VAL A 109 -1.42 -11.89 -6.37
CA VAL A 109 -0.28 -11.82 -7.28
C VAL A 109 0.07 -10.35 -7.49
N ILE A 110 1.26 -9.93 -7.04
CA ILE A 110 1.76 -8.55 -7.20
C ILE A 110 2.27 -8.35 -8.63
N VAL A 111 3.14 -9.25 -9.10
CA VAL A 111 3.71 -9.25 -10.44
C VAL A 111 3.67 -10.67 -10.97
N LYS A 112 3.29 -10.83 -12.24
CA LYS A 112 3.29 -12.12 -12.95
C LYS A 112 4.40 -12.14 -14.00
N LYS A 113 5.18 -13.22 -14.02
CA LYS A 113 6.23 -13.44 -15.04
C LYS A 113 5.63 -13.36 -16.44
N ASP A 114 6.41 -12.82 -17.37
CA ASP A 114 6.09 -12.69 -18.81
C ASP A 114 4.80 -11.93 -19.12
N THR A 115 4.29 -11.15 -18.16
CA THR A 115 3.13 -10.30 -18.35
C THR A 115 3.58 -8.87 -18.56
N MET A 116 3.45 -8.38 -19.80
CA MET A 116 3.58 -6.96 -20.13
C MET A 116 2.28 -6.26 -19.72
N SER A 117 2.14 -5.99 -18.42
CA SER A 117 1.02 -5.18 -17.93
C SER A 117 1.33 -3.70 -18.11
N THR A 118 0.30 -2.87 -18.22
CA THR A 118 0.43 -1.40 -18.13
C THR A 118 0.84 -0.92 -16.73
N ASP A 119 1.01 -1.85 -15.78
CA ASP A 119 1.30 -1.64 -14.37
C ASP A 119 2.74 -2.09 -14.04
N ILE A 120 3.65 -2.08 -15.03
CA ILE A 120 5.10 -2.30 -14.80
C ILE A 120 5.61 -1.15 -13.94
N GLY A 121 6.07 -1.47 -12.73
CA GLY A 121 6.55 -0.46 -11.80
C GLY A 121 7.50 -1.04 -10.74
N LEU A 122 8.21 -0.12 -10.10
CA LEU A 122 9.03 -0.42 -8.94
C LEU A 122 8.15 -0.50 -7.69
N TYR A 123 8.18 -1.62 -6.98
CA TYR A 123 7.47 -1.78 -5.71
C TYR A 123 8.46 -1.79 -4.56
N PHE A 124 8.13 -1.04 -3.51
CA PHE A 124 8.88 -1.02 -2.26
C PHE A 124 8.02 -1.63 -1.15
N ILE A 125 8.50 -2.70 -0.51
CA ILE A 125 7.77 -3.34 0.58
C ILE A 125 7.98 -2.52 1.84
N THR A 126 6.93 -1.84 2.32
CA THR A 126 6.99 -1.08 3.58
C THR A 126 6.56 -1.91 4.79
N LYS A 127 5.71 -2.92 4.58
CA LYS A 127 5.15 -3.79 5.61
C LYS A 127 4.80 -5.16 5.03
N GLY A 128 4.89 -6.21 5.86
CA GLY A 128 4.51 -7.56 5.48
C GLY A 128 5.64 -8.33 4.79
N ARG A 129 5.28 -9.44 4.14
CA ARG A 129 6.21 -10.32 3.42
C ARG A 129 5.61 -10.80 2.12
N CYS A 130 6.45 -10.97 1.11
CA CYS A 130 6.04 -11.49 -0.19
C CYS A 130 6.86 -12.73 -0.54
N LYS A 131 6.26 -13.68 -1.26
CA LYS A 131 6.97 -14.85 -1.78
C LYS A 131 7.28 -14.60 -3.25
N ARG A 132 8.56 -14.64 -3.61
CA ARG A 132 9.01 -14.70 -5.01
C ARG A 132 9.29 -16.16 -5.35
N LEU A 133 8.62 -16.65 -6.39
CA LEU A 133 8.84 -17.98 -6.92
C LEU A 133 9.84 -17.88 -8.07
N SER A 134 10.97 -18.61 -8.01
CA SER A 134 11.79 -18.83 -9.20
C SER A 134 11.08 -19.80 -10.15
N HIS A 135 11.28 -19.62 -11.45
CA HIS A 135 10.72 -20.50 -12.49
C HIS A 135 11.77 -21.50 -13.00
N GLU A 136 12.73 -21.87 -12.14
CA GLU A 136 13.73 -22.90 -12.46
C GLU A 136 13.17 -24.30 -12.19
N GLU A 137 13.87 -25.34 -12.68
CA GLU A 137 13.46 -26.75 -12.50
C GLU A 137 13.30 -27.13 -11.01
N SER A 138 13.97 -26.39 -10.12
CA SER A 138 13.72 -26.38 -8.68
C SER A 138 13.26 -24.97 -8.25
N PRO A 139 11.95 -24.73 -8.04
CA PRO A 139 11.45 -23.41 -7.71
C PRO A 139 11.90 -23.02 -6.29
N GLU A 140 12.87 -22.12 -6.22
CA GLU A 140 13.27 -21.49 -4.96
C GLU A 140 12.22 -20.46 -4.57
N VAL A 141 11.77 -20.55 -3.31
CA VAL A 141 10.88 -19.57 -2.71
C VAL A 141 11.75 -18.58 -1.92
N VAL A 142 11.93 -17.39 -2.48
CA VAL A 142 12.60 -16.29 -1.79
C VAL A 142 11.55 -15.48 -1.03
N ILE A 143 11.75 -15.28 0.27
CA ILE A 143 10.89 -14.43 1.10
C ILE A 143 11.46 -13.01 1.10
N LEU A 144 10.68 -12.09 0.56
CA LEU A 144 10.97 -10.65 0.59
C LEU A 144 10.30 -10.00 1.80
N HIS A 145 10.99 -9.06 2.42
CA HIS A 145 10.62 -8.39 3.67
C HIS A 145 10.48 -6.88 3.47
N SER A 146 10.08 -6.19 4.54
CA SER A 146 10.09 -4.73 4.56
C SER A 146 11.49 -4.19 4.29
N GLY A 147 11.62 -3.25 3.35
CA GLY A 147 12.89 -2.75 2.83
C GLY A 147 13.29 -3.33 1.47
N ASP A 148 12.73 -4.46 1.07
CA ASP A 148 13.05 -5.08 -0.22
C ASP A 148 12.30 -4.40 -1.38
N VAL A 149 12.91 -4.49 -2.57
CA VAL A 149 12.41 -3.88 -3.81
C VAL A 149 12.09 -4.96 -4.85
N ILE A 150 10.97 -4.79 -5.55
CA ILE A 150 10.51 -5.64 -6.65
C ILE A 150 10.45 -4.79 -7.93
N GLY A 151 10.77 -5.39 -9.09
CA GLY A 151 10.57 -4.75 -10.39
C GLY A 151 11.74 -3.92 -10.91
N VAL A 152 12.88 -3.90 -10.21
CA VAL A 152 14.09 -3.12 -10.60
C VAL A 152 14.47 -3.35 -12.08
N ARG A 153 14.56 -4.62 -12.51
CA ARG A 153 14.92 -4.99 -13.88
C ARG A 153 13.93 -4.50 -14.93
N SER A 154 12.63 -4.62 -14.66
CA SER A 154 11.59 -4.21 -15.61
C SER A 154 11.41 -2.69 -15.68
N THR A 155 11.83 -1.95 -14.66
CA THR A 155 11.58 -0.50 -14.60
C THR A 155 12.84 0.32 -14.93
N ILE A 156 14.01 -0.07 -14.42
CA ILE A 156 15.23 0.74 -14.56
C ILE A 156 16.06 0.29 -15.76
N PHE A 157 16.24 -1.03 -15.94
CA PHE A 157 17.12 -1.55 -16.98
C PHE A 157 16.49 -1.57 -18.38
N MET A 158 15.19 -1.31 -18.51
CA MET A 158 14.55 -1.14 -19.82
C MET A 158 14.54 0.32 -20.31
N GLU A 159 14.76 1.29 -19.42
CA GLU A 159 14.69 2.73 -19.76
C GLU A 159 16.04 3.46 -19.68
N LEU A 160 17.09 2.83 -19.15
CA LEU A 160 18.44 3.38 -19.18
C LEU A 160 19.17 2.97 -20.48
N PRO A 161 19.85 3.91 -21.18
CA PRO A 161 20.60 3.63 -22.40
C PRO A 161 21.79 2.68 -22.19
#